data_AF-A0A395NV53-F1
#
_entry.id   AF-A0A395NV53-F1
#
_cell.length_a   1.000
_cell.length_b   1.000
_cell.length_c   1.000
_cell.angle_alpha   90.00
_cell.angle_beta   90.00
_cell.angle_gamma   90.00
#
_symmetry.space_group_name_H-M   'P 1'
#
loop_
_entity.id
_entity.type
_entity.pdbx_description
1 polymer ?
#
loop_
_entity_poly.entity_id
_entity_poly.type
_entity_poly.pdbx_seq_one_letter_code
_entity_poly.pdbx_strand_id
1 'polypeptide(L)'
;MSPSAGSVETWLIAIKKLQHAANETRDRWICNQPGERVPLKDAVGRIALTDCISPECTPQFDTSAMDGFAVSSLATKDASLTHPVQFRVIGTITPGSGCLDDSGIAAYGMEPCAEIMTGGRFPDRAGPLGQLDACVRVEDITIAIYGNSNSMEQWRSIIVTKPVQPNAHRRIAGNDIQCSEVLVKAGQRISSSHIMPLSSLGFQDTEVMRKLRVGIWSTGNEFVTKSASIADVNGPFLQAASTEYGAEADFLGYLSDDVQSLSQSFHSHALSDKWDVLITSGAVSIGKFDFIRAALDGCGAKVIFHGLNIRPGHPVLFALINLGNSSLFPIFDN
;
A
#
# COMPACT_ATOMS: atom_id res chain seq x y z
N MET A 1 24.84 -40.07 33.48
CA MET A 1 24.36 -40.07 32.08
C MET A 1 24.21 -38.62 31.67
N SER A 2 25.13 -38.14 30.84
CA SER A 2 25.12 -36.81 30.24
C SER A 2 23.88 -36.65 29.35
N PRO A 3 23.17 -35.51 29.38
CA PRO A 3 22.11 -35.26 28.42
C PRO A 3 22.73 -35.20 27.02
N SER A 4 22.12 -35.90 26.06
CA SER A 4 22.50 -35.88 24.67
C SER A 4 22.57 -34.44 24.17
N ALA A 5 23.72 -34.04 23.61
CA ALA A 5 23.92 -32.78 22.93
C ALA A 5 23.02 -32.72 21.69
N GLY A 6 21.77 -32.24 21.86
CA GLY A 6 21.01 -31.69 20.75
C GLY A 6 21.80 -30.51 20.20
N SER A 7 22.07 -30.49 18.89
CA SER A 7 22.83 -29.42 18.24
C SER A 7 22.16 -28.07 18.52
N VAL A 8 22.79 -27.24 19.34
CA VAL A 8 22.31 -25.86 19.58
C VAL A 8 22.33 -25.14 18.24
N GLU A 9 21.15 -24.70 17.78
CA GLU A 9 21.01 -24.13 16.45
C GLU A 9 21.45 -22.67 16.43
N THR A 10 22.07 -22.24 15.33
CA THR A 10 22.34 -20.82 15.12
C THR A 10 21.03 -20.06 14.83
N TRP A 11 20.94 -18.80 15.24
CA TRP A 11 19.77 -17.96 15.00
C TRP A 11 19.39 -17.83 13.51
N LEU A 12 20.38 -17.87 12.60
CA LEU A 12 20.14 -17.83 11.15
C LEU A 12 19.33 -19.04 10.66
N ILE A 13 19.61 -20.23 11.20
CA ILE A 13 18.87 -21.45 10.87
C ILE A 13 17.46 -21.37 11.43
N ALA A 14 17.32 -20.90 12.67
CA ALA A 14 16.02 -20.71 13.31
C ALA A 14 15.13 -19.75 12.52
N ILE A 15 15.64 -18.59 12.09
CA ILE A 15 14.90 -17.65 11.24
C ILE A 15 14.44 -18.31 9.94
N LYS A 16 15.28 -19.10 9.27
CA LYS A 16 14.87 -19.81 8.05
C LYS A 16 13.74 -20.80 8.31
N LYS A 17 13.80 -21.55 9.41
CA LYS A 17 12.72 -22.46 9.82
C LYS A 17 11.43 -21.71 10.17
N LEU A 18 11.54 -20.57 10.85
CA LEU A 18 10.41 -19.69 11.15
C LEU A 18 9.76 -19.17 9.88
N GLN A 19 10.56 -18.68 8.93
CA GLN A 19 10.06 -18.21 7.64
C GLN A 19 9.39 -19.32 6.86
N HIS A 20 9.94 -20.53 6.86
CA HIS A 20 9.32 -21.68 6.21
C HIS A 20 7.96 -22.03 6.84
N ALA A 21 7.89 -22.18 8.16
CA ALA A 21 6.64 -22.45 8.88
C ALA A 21 5.62 -21.31 8.72
N ALA A 22 6.07 -20.06 8.72
CA ALA A 22 5.22 -18.90 8.48
C ALA A 22 4.65 -18.91 7.07
N ASN A 23 5.43 -19.26 6.03
CA ASN A 23 4.94 -19.37 4.66
C ASN A 23 3.88 -20.48 4.53
N GLU A 24 4.14 -21.68 5.07
CA GLU A 24 3.16 -22.78 5.06
C GLU A 24 1.86 -22.44 5.81
N THR A 25 1.98 -21.66 6.88
CA THR A 25 0.82 -21.21 7.66
C THR A 25 0.07 -20.08 6.96
N ARG A 26 0.79 -19.13 6.38
CA ARG A 26 0.24 -18.03 5.57
C ARG A 26 -0.58 -18.55 4.40
N ASP A 27 -0.07 -19.51 3.64
CA ASP A 27 -0.76 -20.00 2.45
C ASP A 27 -2.09 -20.69 2.83
N ARG A 28 -2.11 -21.42 3.95
CA ARG A 28 -3.36 -21.96 4.52
C ARG A 28 -4.28 -20.87 5.05
N TRP A 29 -3.71 -19.86 5.69
CA TRP A 29 -4.46 -18.74 6.26
C TRP A 29 -5.14 -17.89 5.18
N ILE A 30 -4.44 -17.59 4.08
CA ILE A 30 -4.99 -16.90 2.89
C ILE A 30 -6.14 -17.71 2.28
N CYS A 31 -5.97 -19.02 2.11
CA CYS A 31 -6.99 -19.86 1.46
C CYS A 31 -8.27 -20.04 2.29
N ASN A 32 -8.21 -19.89 3.62
CA ASN A 32 -9.30 -20.26 4.53
C ASN A 32 -10.01 -19.09 5.20
N GLN A 33 -9.59 -17.84 4.96
CA GLN A 33 -10.14 -16.67 5.63
C GLN A 33 -10.67 -15.67 4.60
N PRO A 34 -11.93 -15.20 4.71
CA PRO A 34 -12.35 -14.05 3.95
C PRO A 34 -11.54 -12.85 4.42
N GLY A 35 -10.84 -12.17 3.50
CA GLY A 35 -10.29 -10.86 3.84
C GLY A 35 -11.41 -9.87 4.15
N GLU A 36 -11.01 -8.69 4.61
CA GLU A 36 -11.95 -7.63 4.95
C GLU A 36 -11.77 -6.45 4.00
N ARG A 37 -12.87 -5.74 3.72
CA ARG A 37 -12.86 -4.52 2.94
C ARG A 37 -12.82 -3.35 3.90
N VAL A 38 -11.77 -2.53 3.80
CA VAL A 38 -11.55 -1.38 4.68
C VAL A 38 -11.45 -0.09 3.86
N PRO A 39 -11.97 1.04 4.36
CA PRO A 39 -11.75 2.35 3.73
C PRO A 39 -10.25 2.63 3.57
N LEU A 40 -9.85 3.37 2.53
CA LEU A 40 -8.43 3.65 2.29
C LEU A 40 -7.72 4.31 3.48
N LYS A 41 -8.43 5.14 4.26
CA LYS A 41 -7.91 5.77 5.48
C LYS A 41 -7.48 4.76 6.56
N ASP A 42 -8.06 3.57 6.56
CA ASP A 42 -7.82 2.51 7.54
C ASP A 42 -6.93 1.38 6.96
N ALA A 43 -6.52 1.52 5.69
CA ALA A 43 -5.74 0.52 4.97
C ALA A 43 -4.23 0.59 5.26
N VAL A 44 -3.72 1.74 5.73
CA VAL A 44 -2.28 1.89 6.00
C VAL A 44 -1.83 0.91 7.08
N GLY A 45 -0.73 0.21 6.81
CA GLY A 45 -0.16 -0.82 7.67
C GLY A 45 -0.76 -2.21 7.46
N ARG A 46 -1.89 -2.32 6.75
CA ARG A 46 -2.54 -3.60 6.40
C ARG A 46 -1.85 -4.29 5.23
N ILE A 47 -2.16 -5.56 5.03
CA ILE A 47 -1.64 -6.37 3.91
C ILE A 47 -2.72 -6.49 2.85
N ALA A 48 -2.43 -6.12 1.60
CA ALA A 48 -3.38 -6.24 0.50
C ALA A 48 -3.73 -7.71 0.26
N LEU A 49 -5.02 -8.02 0.15
CA LEU A 49 -5.48 -9.38 -0.16
C LEU A 49 -5.34 -9.70 -1.65
N THR A 50 -5.67 -8.72 -2.48
CA THR A 50 -5.68 -8.80 -3.94
C THR A 50 -4.85 -7.67 -4.53
N ASP A 51 -4.47 -7.79 -5.82
CA ASP A 51 -3.77 -6.72 -6.52
C ASP A 51 -4.70 -5.50 -6.67
N CYS A 52 -4.23 -4.32 -6.28
CA CYS A 52 -4.89 -3.06 -6.59
C CYS A 52 -4.46 -2.61 -7.97
N ILE A 53 -5.31 -2.83 -8.97
CA ILE A 53 -5.01 -2.58 -10.38
C ILE A 53 -5.69 -1.29 -10.83
N SER A 54 -4.96 -0.44 -11.55
CA SER A 54 -5.49 0.80 -12.10
C SER A 54 -6.56 0.51 -13.16
N PRO A 55 -7.82 0.97 -12.99
CA PRO A 55 -8.89 0.74 -13.96
C PRO A 55 -8.75 1.63 -15.20
N GLU A 56 -8.01 2.73 -15.08
CA GLU A 56 -7.78 3.71 -16.13
C GLU A 56 -6.35 4.23 -16.08
N CYS A 57 -5.97 5.10 -17.02
CA CYS A 57 -4.68 5.75 -17.01
C CYS A 57 -4.77 7.14 -16.36
N THR A 58 -3.67 7.61 -15.76
CA THR A 58 -3.56 8.97 -15.22
C THR A 58 -2.41 9.71 -15.90
N PRO A 59 -2.64 10.93 -16.43
CA PRO A 59 -3.96 11.52 -16.67
C PRO A 59 -4.75 10.69 -17.71
N GLN A 60 -6.07 10.75 -17.69
CA GLN A 60 -6.94 10.00 -18.62
C GLN A 60 -6.84 10.53 -20.06
N PHE A 61 -6.60 11.84 -20.19
CA PHE A 61 -6.44 12.55 -21.45
C PHE A 61 -5.17 13.36 -21.42
N ASP A 62 -4.72 13.80 -22.59
CA ASP A 62 -3.63 14.74 -22.64
C ASP A 62 -4.06 16.09 -22.05
N THR A 63 -3.29 16.62 -21.10
CA THR A 63 -3.63 17.85 -20.37
C THR A 63 -2.50 18.87 -20.45
N SER A 64 -2.81 20.15 -20.25
CA SER A 64 -1.78 21.18 -20.18
C SER A 64 -1.00 21.11 -18.86
N ALA A 65 0.33 21.20 -18.96
CA ALA A 65 1.22 21.29 -17.81
C ALA A 65 1.32 22.73 -17.23
N MET A 66 0.86 23.73 -17.98
CA MET A 66 0.94 25.15 -17.62
C MET A 66 -0.25 25.95 -18.18
N ASP A 67 -0.43 27.18 -17.71
CA ASP A 67 -1.38 28.13 -18.29
C ASP A 67 -0.79 28.73 -19.58
N GLY A 68 -1.63 28.88 -20.60
CA GLY A 68 -1.17 29.30 -21.92
C GLY A 68 -2.22 29.22 -23.00
N PHE A 69 -1.78 28.93 -24.22
CA PHE A 69 -2.64 28.74 -25.38
C PHE A 69 -2.31 27.44 -26.10
N ALA A 70 -3.32 26.59 -26.28
CA ALA A 70 -3.25 25.42 -27.13
C ALA A 70 -3.20 25.88 -28.60
N VAL A 71 -2.10 25.54 -29.28
CA VAL A 71 -1.80 25.91 -30.67
C VAL A 71 -1.44 24.68 -31.48
N SER A 72 -1.54 24.79 -32.80
CA SER A 72 -0.94 23.82 -33.72
C SER A 72 0.56 24.05 -33.80
N SER A 73 1.36 23.09 -33.32
CA SER A 73 2.82 23.15 -33.41
C SER A 73 3.29 23.28 -34.87
N LEU A 74 2.60 22.60 -35.80
CA LEU A 74 2.88 22.67 -37.24
C LEU A 74 2.71 24.08 -37.80
N ALA A 75 1.66 24.81 -37.39
CA ALA A 75 1.43 26.18 -37.81
C ALA A 75 2.53 27.14 -37.31
N THR A 76 3.22 26.80 -36.21
CA THR A 76 4.33 27.61 -35.68
C THR A 76 5.69 27.28 -36.28
N LYS A 77 5.80 26.28 -37.18
CA LYS A 77 7.09 25.74 -37.64
C LYS A 77 8.07 26.81 -38.16
N ASP A 78 7.55 27.79 -38.90
CA ASP A 78 8.34 28.87 -39.50
C ASP A 78 8.23 30.20 -38.73
N ALA A 79 7.63 30.19 -37.53
CA ALA A 79 7.44 31.37 -36.71
C ALA A 79 8.80 31.98 -36.31
N SER A 80 8.95 33.29 -36.51
CA SER A 80 10.14 34.05 -36.13
C SER A 80 9.76 35.48 -35.76
N LEU A 81 10.72 36.26 -35.24
CA LEU A 81 10.49 37.69 -34.98
C LEU A 81 10.13 38.48 -36.25
N THR A 82 10.67 38.07 -37.41
CA THR A 82 10.41 38.71 -38.70
C THR A 82 9.21 38.12 -39.45
N HIS A 83 8.80 36.89 -39.08
CA HIS A 83 7.62 36.21 -39.62
C HIS A 83 6.79 35.65 -38.46
N PRO A 84 6.11 36.52 -37.69
CA PRO A 84 5.26 36.07 -36.59
C PRO A 84 4.02 35.36 -37.11
N VAL A 85 3.57 34.33 -36.38
CA VAL A 85 2.32 33.62 -36.69
C VAL A 85 1.25 34.13 -35.72
N GLN A 86 0.09 34.49 -36.27
CA GLN A 86 -1.03 35.00 -35.50
C GLN A 86 -2.16 33.98 -35.45
N PHE A 87 -2.65 33.72 -34.23
CA PHE A 87 -3.74 32.79 -33.99
C PHE A 87 -4.96 33.51 -33.45
N ARG A 88 -6.15 33.04 -33.84
CA ARG A 88 -7.44 33.49 -33.31
C ARG A 88 -7.79 32.68 -32.06
N VAL A 89 -8.04 33.36 -30.94
CA VAL A 89 -8.53 32.70 -29.72
C VAL A 89 -10.01 32.36 -29.90
N ILE A 90 -10.34 31.07 -29.93
CA ILE A 90 -11.69 30.56 -30.18
C ILE A 90 -12.44 30.19 -28.89
N GLY A 91 -11.75 30.14 -27.75
CA GLY A 91 -12.36 29.85 -26.46
C GLY A 91 -11.32 29.61 -25.37
N THR A 92 -11.81 29.17 -24.22
CA THR A 92 -10.99 28.88 -23.03
C THR A 92 -11.30 27.47 -22.53
N ILE A 93 -10.26 26.68 -22.32
CA ILE A 93 -10.29 25.32 -21.78
C ILE A 93 -9.82 25.38 -20.32
N THR A 94 -10.71 25.07 -19.40
CA THR A 94 -10.41 24.91 -17.96
C THR A 94 -10.49 23.44 -17.55
N PRO A 95 -9.87 23.01 -16.44
CA PRO A 95 -10.05 21.66 -15.91
C PRO A 95 -11.53 21.32 -15.72
N GLY A 96 -11.97 20.19 -16.26
CA GLY A 96 -13.37 19.74 -16.21
C GLY A 96 -14.32 20.43 -17.19
N SER A 97 -13.84 21.36 -18.03
CA SER A 97 -14.67 21.93 -19.11
C SER A 97 -14.97 20.91 -20.21
N GLY A 98 -16.11 21.10 -20.89
CA GLY A 98 -16.50 20.29 -22.05
C GLY A 98 -15.71 20.63 -23.31
N CYS A 99 -16.13 20.09 -24.46
CA CYS A 99 -15.51 20.41 -25.73
C CYS A 99 -15.73 21.89 -26.10
N LEU A 100 -14.73 22.50 -26.73
CA LEU A 100 -14.87 23.83 -27.33
C LEU A 100 -15.89 23.77 -28.48
N ASP A 101 -16.62 24.86 -28.65
CA ASP A 101 -17.44 25.09 -29.84
C ASP A 101 -16.52 25.28 -31.05
N ASP A 102 -16.69 24.43 -32.06
CA ASP A 102 -15.94 24.44 -33.31
C ASP A 102 -16.68 25.16 -34.44
N SER A 103 -17.88 25.66 -34.18
CA SER A 103 -18.70 26.33 -35.18
C SER A 103 -18.05 27.62 -35.69
N GLY A 104 -17.98 27.76 -37.01
CA GLY A 104 -17.50 28.99 -37.65
C GLY A 104 -15.97 29.18 -37.67
N ILE A 105 -15.17 28.23 -37.18
CA ILE A 105 -13.70 28.33 -37.22
C ILE A 105 -13.17 28.62 -38.63
N ALA A 106 -13.69 27.92 -39.63
CA ALA A 106 -13.27 28.07 -41.03
C ALA A 106 -13.50 29.49 -41.59
N ALA A 107 -14.41 30.27 -41.00
CA ALA A 107 -14.73 31.62 -41.45
C ALA A 107 -13.74 32.68 -40.92
N TYR A 108 -12.86 32.35 -39.96
CA TYR A 108 -11.99 33.33 -39.31
C TYR A 108 -10.75 33.72 -40.13
N GLY A 109 -10.34 32.90 -41.12
CA GLY A 109 -9.18 33.19 -41.98
C GLY A 109 -7.82 33.23 -41.26
N MET A 110 -7.77 32.72 -40.02
CA MET A 110 -6.58 32.66 -39.17
C MET A 110 -6.52 31.28 -38.50
N GLU A 111 -5.32 30.86 -38.10
CA GLU A 111 -5.15 29.61 -37.35
C GLU A 111 -5.88 29.70 -36.00
N PRO A 112 -6.69 28.70 -35.63
CA PRO A 112 -7.36 28.71 -34.32
C PRO A 112 -6.38 28.38 -33.19
N CYS A 113 -6.61 28.99 -32.03
CA CYS A 113 -6.00 28.58 -30.77
C CYS A 113 -7.02 28.69 -29.63
N ALA A 114 -6.79 27.96 -28.54
CA ALA A 114 -7.62 28.06 -27.35
C ALA A 114 -6.76 28.47 -26.17
N GLU A 115 -7.23 29.41 -25.36
CA GLU A 115 -6.64 29.63 -24.04
C GLU A 115 -6.81 28.35 -23.22
N ILE A 116 -5.76 27.83 -22.62
CA ILE A 116 -5.78 26.56 -21.89
C ILE A 116 -5.12 26.74 -20.53
N MET A 117 -5.84 26.38 -19.48
CA MET A 117 -5.33 26.41 -18.11
C MET A 117 -4.64 25.09 -17.76
N THR A 118 -3.81 25.11 -16.74
CA THR A 118 -3.13 23.92 -16.18
C THR A 118 -4.15 22.85 -15.83
N GLY A 119 -3.97 21.63 -16.35
CA GLY A 119 -4.92 20.53 -16.22
C GLY A 119 -6.08 20.54 -17.22
N GLY A 120 -6.21 21.58 -18.06
CA GLY A 120 -7.16 21.62 -19.16
C GLY A 120 -6.87 20.52 -20.19
N ARG A 121 -7.91 19.82 -20.67
CA ARG A 121 -7.80 18.73 -21.64
C ARG A 121 -7.57 19.29 -23.03
N PHE A 122 -6.51 18.83 -23.70
CA PHE A 122 -6.31 19.14 -25.12
C PHE A 122 -7.45 18.53 -25.96
N PRO A 123 -7.87 19.19 -27.05
CA PRO A 123 -8.88 18.64 -27.95
C PRO A 123 -8.48 17.26 -28.51
N ASP A 124 -9.49 16.44 -28.79
CA ASP A 124 -9.27 15.10 -29.32
C ASP A 124 -8.62 15.16 -30.71
N ARG A 125 -7.57 14.34 -30.92
CA ARG A 125 -6.79 14.34 -32.17
C ARG A 125 -7.62 14.03 -33.42
N ALA A 126 -8.70 13.26 -33.27
CA ALA A 126 -9.61 12.93 -34.37
C ALA A 126 -10.69 14.00 -34.60
N GLY A 127 -10.79 14.98 -33.71
CA GLY A 127 -11.75 16.07 -33.79
C GLY A 127 -11.28 17.24 -34.67
N PRO A 128 -12.16 18.22 -34.90
CA PRO A 128 -11.90 19.37 -35.76
C PRO A 128 -10.80 20.29 -35.20
N LEU A 129 -10.54 20.23 -33.90
CA LEU A 129 -9.47 20.94 -33.20
C LEU A 129 -8.28 20.03 -32.85
N GLY A 130 -8.22 18.82 -33.39
CA GLY A 130 -7.20 17.82 -33.06
C GLY A 130 -5.76 18.21 -33.44
N GLN A 131 -5.60 19.24 -34.27
CA GLN A 131 -4.32 19.85 -34.61
C GLN A 131 -3.72 20.69 -33.46
N LEU A 132 -4.50 21.07 -32.44
CA LEU A 132 -3.99 21.79 -31.27
C LEU A 132 -3.24 20.81 -30.38
N ASP A 133 -1.92 20.71 -30.57
CA ASP A 133 -1.10 19.63 -30.03
C ASP A 133 0.00 20.09 -29.06
N ALA A 134 0.16 21.40 -28.89
CA ALA A 134 1.13 22.01 -28.00
C ALA A 134 0.54 23.21 -27.26
N CYS A 135 1.04 23.49 -26.05
CA CYS A 135 0.71 24.70 -25.32
C CYS A 135 1.88 25.68 -25.42
N VAL A 136 1.60 26.94 -25.76
CA VAL A 136 2.55 28.05 -25.65
C VAL A 136 2.21 28.88 -24.41
N ARG A 137 3.22 29.22 -23.62
CA ARG A 137 3.06 30.00 -22.39
C ARG A 137 2.55 31.41 -22.67
N VAL A 138 1.78 31.96 -21.73
CA VAL A 138 1.31 33.36 -21.81
C VAL A 138 2.47 34.35 -21.85
N GLU A 139 3.61 34.03 -21.23
CA GLU A 139 4.79 34.90 -21.24
C GLU A 139 5.54 34.91 -22.58
N ASP A 140 5.31 33.91 -23.43
CA ASP A 140 6.02 33.74 -24.71
C ASP A 140 5.22 34.31 -25.91
N ILE A 141 4.08 34.95 -25.65
CA ILE A 141 3.17 35.49 -26.68
C ILE A 141 2.85 36.96 -26.46
N THR A 142 2.37 37.63 -27.51
CA THR A 142 1.72 38.94 -27.40
C THR A 142 0.24 38.79 -27.67
N ILE A 143 -0.61 39.33 -26.80
CA ILE A 143 -2.07 39.33 -26.98
C ILE A 143 -2.48 40.61 -27.71
N ALA A 144 -3.26 40.47 -28.77
CA ALA A 144 -3.90 41.60 -29.45
C ALA A 144 -5.43 41.44 -29.39
N ILE A 145 -6.11 42.55 -29.07
CA ILE A 145 -7.57 42.62 -28.94
C ILE A 145 -8.10 43.44 -30.11
N TYR A 146 -9.13 42.91 -30.77
CA TYR A 146 -9.77 43.52 -31.93
C TYR A 146 -11.26 43.74 -31.66
N GLY A 147 -11.83 44.76 -32.28
CA GLY A 147 -13.23 45.17 -32.08
C GLY A 147 -13.37 46.37 -31.13
N ASN A 148 -14.56 46.99 -31.12
CA ASN A 148 -14.85 48.16 -30.30
C ASN A 148 -15.30 47.71 -28.89
N SER A 149 -14.89 48.41 -27.83
CA SER A 149 -15.19 48.09 -26.43
C SER A 149 -16.69 48.01 -26.12
N ASN A 150 -17.54 48.59 -26.97
CA ASN A 150 -19.00 48.60 -26.83
C ASN A 150 -19.74 47.66 -27.80
N SER A 151 -19.02 46.78 -28.53
CA SER A 151 -19.61 45.85 -29.50
C SER A 151 -19.51 44.39 -29.05
N MET A 152 -20.51 43.58 -29.40
CA MET A 152 -20.49 42.11 -29.20
C MET A 152 -19.44 41.38 -30.08
N GLU A 153 -18.70 42.11 -30.91
CA GLU A 153 -17.73 41.56 -31.88
C GLU A 153 -16.28 41.64 -31.37
N GLN A 154 -16.05 41.91 -30.08
CA GLN A 154 -14.69 41.93 -29.55
C GLN A 154 -14.09 40.52 -29.53
N TRP A 155 -12.83 40.41 -29.96
CA TRP A 155 -12.12 39.14 -29.99
C TRP A 155 -10.63 39.26 -29.72
N ARG A 156 -10.03 38.14 -29.30
CA ARG A 156 -8.61 38.05 -28.93
C ARG A 156 -7.83 37.25 -29.97
N SER A 157 -6.60 37.67 -30.20
CA SER A 157 -5.60 36.93 -30.96
C SER A 157 -4.30 36.85 -30.17
N ILE A 158 -3.48 35.86 -30.48
CA ILE A 158 -2.12 35.75 -29.94
C ILE A 158 -1.11 35.79 -31.08
N ILE A 159 0.06 36.35 -30.81
CA ILE A 159 1.19 36.42 -31.73
C ILE A 159 2.31 35.54 -31.18
N VAL A 160 2.73 34.56 -31.97
CA VAL A 160 3.81 33.61 -31.66
C VAL A 160 4.99 33.93 -32.56
N THR A 161 6.17 34.14 -31.97
CA THR A 161 7.39 34.57 -32.67
C THR A 161 8.50 33.52 -32.67
N LYS A 162 8.21 32.32 -32.16
CA LYS A 162 9.15 31.19 -32.10
C LYS A 162 8.41 29.88 -32.41
N PRO A 163 9.06 28.90 -33.03
CA PRO A 163 8.45 27.60 -33.24
C PRO A 163 8.21 26.88 -31.91
N VAL A 164 7.05 26.26 -31.78
CA VAL A 164 6.65 25.46 -30.63
C VAL A 164 6.76 23.99 -31.02
N GLN A 165 7.43 23.19 -30.19
CA GLN A 165 7.60 21.76 -30.46
C GLN A 165 6.27 21.00 -30.27
N PRO A 166 6.03 19.92 -31.04
CA PRO A 166 4.91 19.03 -30.78
C PRO A 166 4.90 18.54 -29.32
N ASN A 167 3.73 18.52 -28.69
CA ASN A 167 3.53 18.17 -27.27
C ASN A 167 4.27 19.09 -26.26
N ALA A 168 4.74 20.28 -26.66
CA ALA A 168 5.29 21.22 -25.70
C ALA A 168 4.27 21.52 -24.59
N HIS A 169 4.72 21.39 -23.35
CA HIS A 169 3.93 21.65 -22.14
C HIS A 169 2.64 20.81 -22.06
N ARG A 170 2.65 19.62 -22.65
CA ARG A 170 1.55 18.64 -22.60
C ARG A 170 1.93 17.48 -21.68
N ARG A 171 1.06 17.16 -20.71
CA ARG A 171 1.10 15.92 -19.95
C ARG A 171 0.34 14.87 -20.73
N ILE A 172 1.06 13.86 -21.22
CA ILE A 172 0.48 12.81 -22.05
C ILE A 172 -0.35 11.84 -21.18
N ALA A 173 -1.46 11.37 -21.73
CA ALA A 173 -2.33 10.39 -21.10
C ALA A 173 -1.54 9.13 -20.68
N GLY A 174 -1.76 8.69 -19.45
CA GLY A 174 -1.10 7.52 -18.87
C GLY A 174 0.40 7.65 -18.60
N ASN A 175 0.93 8.87 -18.61
CA ASN A 175 2.34 9.10 -18.27
C ASN A 175 2.63 8.95 -16.77
N ASP A 176 1.63 9.09 -15.90
CA ASP A 176 1.80 8.94 -14.45
C ASP A 176 1.45 7.51 -13.99
N ILE A 177 0.29 7.00 -14.42
CA ILE A 177 -0.19 5.63 -14.14
C ILE A 177 -0.78 5.06 -15.43
N GLN A 178 -0.40 3.85 -15.79
CA GLN A 178 -0.97 3.16 -16.94
C GLN A 178 -2.25 2.39 -16.57
N CYS A 179 -3.15 2.24 -17.54
CA CYS A 179 -4.28 1.34 -17.39
C CYS A 179 -3.78 -0.09 -17.16
N SER A 180 -4.39 -0.80 -16.23
CA SER A 180 -3.99 -2.14 -15.77
C SER A 180 -2.64 -2.21 -15.04
N GLU A 181 -2.06 -1.08 -14.65
CA GLU A 181 -0.87 -1.06 -13.80
C GLU A 181 -1.21 -1.55 -12.38
N VAL A 182 -0.35 -2.39 -11.80
CA VAL A 182 -0.51 -2.87 -10.41
C VAL A 182 0.10 -1.85 -9.45
N LEU A 183 -0.75 -1.15 -8.71
CA LEU A 183 -0.32 -0.14 -7.73
C LEU A 183 0.11 -0.75 -6.40
N VAL A 184 -0.55 -1.83 -6.00
CA VAL A 184 -0.22 -2.61 -4.79
C VAL A 184 -0.41 -4.08 -5.14
N LYS A 185 0.59 -4.92 -4.86
CA LYS A 185 0.48 -6.37 -5.08
C LYS A 185 -0.20 -7.06 -3.91
N ALA A 186 -0.90 -8.15 -4.16
CA ALA A 186 -1.36 -9.07 -3.13
C ALA A 186 -0.19 -9.50 -2.24
N GLY A 187 -0.41 -9.47 -0.92
CA GLY A 187 0.62 -9.76 0.09
C GLY A 187 1.55 -8.58 0.40
N GLN A 188 1.43 -7.45 -0.30
CA GLN A 188 2.21 -6.25 0.00
C GLN A 188 1.58 -5.46 1.15
N ARG A 189 2.45 -4.88 2.01
CA ARG A 189 2.01 -3.93 3.05
C ARG A 189 1.66 -2.58 2.42
N ILE A 190 0.46 -2.09 2.69
CA ILE A 190 -0.02 -0.80 2.22
C ILE A 190 0.63 0.30 3.06
N SER A 191 1.55 1.07 2.48
CA SER A 191 2.07 2.33 3.04
C SER A 191 1.26 3.55 2.59
N SER A 192 1.50 4.70 3.24
CA SER A 192 0.92 5.99 2.87
C SER A 192 1.19 6.41 1.42
N SER A 193 2.33 6.02 0.86
CA SER A 193 2.68 6.31 -0.54
C SER A 193 1.75 5.66 -1.56
N HIS A 194 1.04 4.58 -1.20
CA HIS A 194 0.04 3.97 -2.09
C HIS A 194 -1.32 4.66 -2.02
N ILE A 195 -1.61 5.41 -0.95
CA ILE A 195 -2.93 6.00 -0.75
C ILE A 195 -3.22 7.08 -1.79
N MET A 196 -2.22 7.90 -2.13
CA MET A 196 -2.38 8.96 -3.12
C MET A 196 -2.78 8.43 -4.52
N PRO A 197 -2.05 7.48 -5.14
CA PRO A 197 -2.44 6.95 -6.45
C PRO A 197 -3.77 6.17 -6.42
N LEU A 198 -4.04 5.40 -5.36
CA LEU A 198 -5.34 4.73 -5.21
C LEU A 198 -6.49 5.75 -5.14
N SER A 199 -6.33 6.81 -4.34
CA SER A 199 -7.34 7.86 -4.21
C SER A 199 -7.53 8.64 -5.51
N SER A 200 -6.48 8.89 -6.29
CA SER A 200 -6.60 9.62 -7.56
C SER A 200 -7.39 8.86 -8.62
N LEU A 201 -7.45 7.52 -8.50
CA LEU A 201 -8.21 6.63 -9.38
C LEU A 201 -9.60 6.29 -8.82
N GLY A 202 -10.03 6.98 -7.76
CA GLY A 202 -11.38 6.85 -7.20
C GLY A 202 -11.61 5.67 -6.26
N PHE A 203 -10.57 4.90 -5.89
CA PHE A 203 -10.71 3.86 -4.86
C PHE A 203 -11.17 4.50 -3.54
N GLN A 204 -12.25 3.97 -2.95
CA GLN A 204 -12.75 4.38 -1.63
C GLN A 204 -12.31 3.43 -0.52
N ASP A 205 -12.10 2.18 -0.89
CA ASP A 205 -11.76 1.07 -0.02
C ASP A 205 -10.90 0.05 -0.78
N THR A 206 -10.33 -0.89 -0.03
CA THR A 206 -9.51 -1.98 -0.58
C THR A 206 -9.69 -3.25 0.24
N GLU A 207 -9.50 -4.40 -0.41
CA GLU A 207 -9.48 -5.69 0.26
C GLU A 207 -8.13 -5.93 0.92
N VAL A 208 -8.17 -6.21 2.21
CA VAL A 208 -6.99 -6.49 3.02
C VAL A 208 -7.16 -7.80 3.75
N MET A 209 -6.03 -8.43 4.08
CA MET A 209 -6.03 -9.52 5.03
C MET A 209 -6.48 -8.99 6.39
N ARG A 210 -7.34 -9.75 7.10
CA ARG A 210 -7.63 -9.44 8.50
C ARG A 210 -6.34 -9.42 9.34
N LYS A 211 -6.35 -8.76 10.48
CA LYS A 211 -5.18 -8.75 11.37
C LYS A 211 -4.94 -10.15 11.94
N LEU A 212 -3.67 -10.45 12.19
CA LEU A 212 -3.28 -11.67 12.92
C LEU A 212 -3.70 -11.52 14.38
N ARG A 213 -4.33 -12.54 14.96
CA ARG A 213 -4.76 -12.53 16.36
C ARG A 213 -3.75 -13.30 17.20
N VAL A 214 -3.15 -12.63 18.19
CA VAL A 214 -2.05 -13.17 19.00
C VAL A 214 -2.49 -13.24 20.46
N GLY A 215 -2.51 -14.44 21.02
CA GLY A 215 -2.78 -14.65 22.44
C GLY A 215 -1.46 -14.76 23.22
N ILE A 216 -1.33 -14.01 24.31
CA ILE A 216 -0.07 -13.92 25.06
C ILE A 216 -0.30 -14.31 26.52
N TRP A 217 0.50 -15.24 27.03
CA TRP A 217 0.57 -15.58 28.43
C TRP A 217 1.94 -15.29 29.02
N SER A 218 1.93 -14.97 30.31
CA SER A 218 3.12 -15.05 31.13
C SER A 218 3.02 -16.27 32.05
N THR A 219 4.11 -17.01 32.20
CA THR A 219 4.20 -18.22 33.03
C THR A 219 5.07 -17.94 34.24
N GLY A 220 4.85 -18.68 35.32
CA GLY A 220 5.61 -18.54 36.55
C GLY A 220 4.68 -18.47 37.76
N ASN A 221 4.90 -19.35 38.72
CA ASN A 221 4.09 -19.41 39.94
C ASN A 221 4.11 -18.09 40.72
N GLU A 222 5.19 -17.31 40.64
CA GLU A 222 5.36 -16.00 41.27
C GLU A 222 4.29 -14.98 40.86
N PHE A 223 3.79 -15.06 39.61
CA PHE A 223 2.76 -14.16 39.11
C PHE A 223 1.36 -14.62 39.54
N VAL A 224 1.14 -15.94 39.58
CA VAL A 224 -0.15 -16.54 39.97
C VAL A 224 -0.43 -16.32 41.46
N THR A 225 0.56 -16.55 42.32
CA THR A 225 0.41 -16.42 43.77
C THR A 225 0.50 -14.98 44.27
N LYS A 226 0.92 -14.03 43.41
CA LYS A 226 1.28 -12.64 43.77
C LYS A 226 2.24 -12.55 44.95
N SER A 227 3.00 -13.63 45.22
CA SER A 227 3.84 -13.75 46.40
C SER A 227 5.21 -13.10 46.20
N ALA A 228 5.59 -12.80 44.97
CA ALA A 228 6.82 -12.08 44.64
C ALA A 228 6.53 -10.62 44.31
N SER A 229 7.43 -9.73 44.74
CA SER A 229 7.48 -8.31 44.37
C SER A 229 8.06 -8.08 42.95
N ILE A 230 7.85 -9.03 42.03
CA ILE A 230 8.36 -8.98 40.66
C ILE A 230 7.17 -8.69 39.74
N ALA A 231 7.25 -7.58 39.00
CA ALA A 231 6.25 -7.23 38.00
C ALA A 231 6.51 -7.99 36.69
N ASP A 232 5.44 -8.37 36.00
CA ASP A 232 5.56 -8.90 34.64
C ASP A 232 5.96 -7.77 33.68
N VAL A 233 7.12 -7.93 33.05
CA VAL A 233 7.67 -7.01 32.05
C VAL A 233 7.57 -7.56 30.63
N ASN A 234 7.39 -8.89 30.47
CA ASN A 234 7.44 -9.55 29.17
C ASN A 234 6.05 -9.58 28.52
N GLY A 235 5.00 -9.92 29.28
CA GLY A 235 3.63 -9.93 28.78
C GLY A 235 3.22 -8.60 28.14
N PRO A 236 3.32 -7.47 28.87
CA PRO A 236 3.03 -6.15 28.32
C PRO A 236 3.92 -5.76 27.13
N PHE A 237 5.21 -6.12 27.17
CA PHE A 237 6.13 -5.87 26.06
C PHE A 237 5.72 -6.62 24.78
N LEU A 238 5.45 -7.92 24.89
CA LEU A 238 5.06 -8.76 23.75
C LEU A 238 3.72 -8.33 23.16
N GLN A 239 2.78 -7.86 23.99
CA GLN A 239 1.50 -7.33 23.52
C GLN A 239 1.70 -6.04 22.72
N ALA A 240 2.50 -5.11 23.25
CA ALA A 240 2.80 -3.85 22.57
C ALA A 240 3.55 -4.09 21.25
N ALA A 241 4.59 -4.94 21.27
CA ALA A 241 5.38 -5.28 20.09
C ALA A 241 4.50 -5.93 19.00
N SER A 242 3.65 -6.90 19.36
CA SER A 242 2.74 -7.55 18.40
C SER A 242 1.79 -6.55 17.75
N THR A 243 1.25 -5.61 18.54
CA THR A 243 0.37 -4.53 18.06
C THR A 243 1.11 -3.59 17.10
N GLU A 244 2.37 -3.24 17.39
CA GLU A 244 3.23 -2.43 16.51
C GLU A 244 3.46 -3.09 15.15
N TYR A 245 3.59 -4.42 15.13
CA TYR A 245 3.69 -5.21 13.88
C TYR A 245 2.34 -5.39 13.16
N GLY A 246 1.24 -4.85 13.69
CA GLY A 246 -0.07 -4.83 13.04
C GLY A 246 -1.00 -5.99 13.40
N ALA A 247 -0.65 -6.79 14.41
CA ALA A 247 -1.51 -7.83 14.96
C ALA A 247 -2.55 -7.24 15.95
N GLU A 248 -3.61 -8.00 16.19
CA GLU A 248 -4.51 -7.85 17.35
C GLU A 248 -3.99 -8.75 18.45
N ALA A 249 -3.41 -8.16 19.50
CA ALA A 249 -2.74 -8.90 20.56
C ALA A 249 -3.44 -8.72 21.90
N ASP A 250 -3.79 -9.85 22.52
CA ASP A 250 -4.45 -9.86 23.83
C ASP A 250 -3.60 -10.58 24.86
N PHE A 251 -3.45 -9.93 26.02
CA PHE A 251 -2.85 -10.55 27.19
C PHE A 251 -3.88 -11.42 27.90
N LEU A 252 -3.63 -12.72 27.90
CA LEU A 252 -4.52 -13.76 28.40
C LEU A 252 -4.32 -14.03 29.91
N GLY A 253 -3.34 -13.36 30.53
CA GLY A 253 -3.03 -13.46 31.95
C GLY A 253 -1.88 -14.40 32.24
N TYR A 254 -1.94 -15.01 33.42
CA TYR A 254 -0.86 -15.84 33.97
C TYR A 254 -1.22 -17.32 33.94
N LEU A 255 -0.23 -18.16 33.60
CA LEU A 255 -0.32 -19.61 33.69
C LEU A 255 0.59 -20.12 34.82
N SER A 256 0.11 -21.10 35.58
CA SER A 256 0.93 -21.80 36.59
C SER A 256 1.86 -22.81 35.94
N ASP A 257 2.97 -23.13 36.61
CA ASP A 257 3.96 -24.11 36.15
C ASP A 257 3.48 -25.56 36.41
N ASP A 258 2.34 -25.91 35.82
CA ASP A 258 1.74 -27.24 35.88
C ASP A 258 1.50 -27.78 34.46
N VAL A 259 2.13 -28.91 34.14
CA VAL A 259 2.13 -29.49 32.79
C VAL A 259 0.70 -29.75 32.29
N GLN A 260 -0.20 -30.24 33.16
CA GLN A 260 -1.56 -30.57 32.77
C GLN A 260 -2.36 -29.30 32.44
N SER A 261 -2.27 -28.29 33.31
CA SER A 261 -2.93 -27.00 33.14
C SER A 261 -2.45 -26.25 31.89
N LEU A 262 -1.13 -26.27 31.64
CA LEU A 262 -0.52 -25.71 30.42
C LEU A 262 -1.02 -26.44 29.17
N SER A 263 -0.98 -27.78 29.16
CA SER A 263 -1.43 -28.59 28.02
C SER A 263 -2.89 -28.32 27.68
N GLN A 264 -3.75 -28.26 28.70
CA GLN A 264 -5.18 -27.96 28.52
C GLN A 264 -5.40 -26.55 27.98
N SER A 265 -4.64 -25.56 28.47
CA SER A 265 -4.73 -24.17 28.01
C SER A 265 -4.29 -24.03 26.56
N PHE A 266 -3.15 -24.61 26.18
CA PHE A 266 -2.64 -24.60 24.80
C PHE A 266 -3.62 -25.28 23.85
N HIS A 267 -4.08 -26.48 24.18
CA HIS A 267 -4.98 -27.22 23.30
C HIS A 267 -6.34 -26.54 23.13
N SER A 268 -6.95 -26.08 24.23
CA SER A 268 -8.26 -25.42 24.18
C SER A 268 -8.22 -24.10 23.40
N HIS A 269 -7.17 -23.29 23.55
CA HIS A 269 -7.05 -22.02 22.84
C HIS A 269 -6.69 -22.21 21.37
N ALA A 270 -5.83 -23.19 21.06
CA ALA A 270 -5.53 -23.54 19.68
C ALA A 270 -6.77 -24.03 18.91
N LEU A 271 -7.72 -24.69 19.59
CA LEU A 271 -9.01 -25.11 19.01
C LEU A 271 -10.09 -24.02 18.98
N SER A 272 -9.90 -22.89 19.66
CA SER A 272 -10.97 -21.89 19.88
C SER A 272 -11.30 -21.00 18.67
N ASP A 273 -10.49 -21.05 17.61
CA ASP A 273 -10.53 -20.14 16.45
C ASP A 273 -10.48 -18.64 16.81
N LYS A 274 -10.07 -18.30 18.04
CA LYS A 274 -9.88 -16.92 18.49
C LYS A 274 -8.48 -16.39 18.19
N TRP A 275 -7.52 -17.29 18.09
CA TRP A 275 -6.09 -16.97 17.96
C TRP A 275 -5.53 -17.61 16.70
N ASP A 276 -4.50 -17.00 16.15
CA ASP A 276 -3.70 -17.58 15.06
C ASP A 276 -2.33 -18.01 15.55
N VAL A 277 -1.83 -17.37 16.62
CA VAL A 277 -0.55 -17.66 17.26
C VAL A 277 -0.72 -17.51 18.76
N LEU A 278 -0.08 -18.39 19.53
CA LEU A 278 0.09 -18.21 20.97
C LEU A 278 1.55 -17.92 21.29
N ILE A 279 1.78 -17.03 22.26
CA ILE A 279 3.10 -16.71 22.78
C ILE A 279 3.07 -16.88 24.30
N THR A 280 4.02 -17.62 24.84
CA THR A 280 4.28 -17.71 26.27
C THR A 280 5.59 -16.99 26.59
N SER A 281 5.67 -16.42 27.79
CA SER A 281 6.95 -15.95 28.33
C SER A 281 7.09 -16.26 29.80
N GLY A 282 8.27 -16.72 30.21
CA GLY A 282 8.61 -16.90 31.62
C GLY A 282 8.84 -18.34 32.10
N ALA A 283 9.07 -19.32 31.22
CA ALA A 283 9.31 -20.71 31.65
C ALA A 283 10.41 -21.46 30.90
N VAL A 284 11.31 -20.76 30.20
CA VAL A 284 12.35 -21.46 29.43
C VAL A 284 13.60 -21.67 30.28
N SER A 285 13.56 -22.71 31.13
CA SER A 285 14.76 -23.25 31.76
C SER A 285 15.21 -24.50 31.02
N ILE A 286 16.41 -24.47 30.43
CA ILE A 286 17.05 -25.69 29.90
C ILE A 286 17.49 -26.52 31.10
N GLY A 287 16.61 -27.41 31.56
CA GLY A 287 16.83 -28.18 32.78
C GLY A 287 15.65 -29.04 33.21
N LYS A 288 15.59 -29.35 34.50
CA LYS A 288 14.59 -30.26 35.12
C LYS A 288 13.15 -29.73 35.14
N PHE A 289 12.92 -28.49 34.72
CA PHE A 289 11.66 -27.76 34.89
C PHE A 289 11.17 -27.11 33.58
N ASP A 290 11.36 -27.81 32.46
CA ASP A 290 10.85 -27.38 31.15
C ASP A 290 9.37 -27.80 30.99
N PHE A 291 8.50 -27.10 31.74
CA PHE A 291 7.06 -27.38 31.79
C PHE A 291 6.38 -27.12 30.44
N ILE A 292 6.86 -26.12 29.69
CA ILE A 292 6.33 -25.75 28.37
C ILE A 292 6.58 -26.87 27.37
N ARG A 293 7.81 -27.38 27.29
CA ARG A 293 8.09 -28.51 26.39
C ARG A 293 7.26 -29.74 26.73
N ALA A 294 7.18 -30.11 28.01
CA ALA A 294 6.40 -31.25 28.44
C ALA A 294 4.90 -31.09 28.09
N ALA A 295 4.37 -29.88 28.24
CA ALA A 295 2.98 -29.58 27.88
C ALA A 295 2.73 -29.67 26.38
N LEU A 296 3.65 -29.14 25.57
CA LEU A 296 3.59 -29.22 24.10
C LEU A 296 3.70 -30.65 23.58
N ASP A 297 4.56 -31.47 24.17
CA ASP A 297 4.63 -32.90 23.87
C ASP A 297 3.28 -33.59 24.18
N GLY A 298 2.62 -33.21 25.29
CA GLY A 298 1.27 -33.66 25.65
C GLY A 298 0.18 -33.25 24.66
N CYS A 299 0.36 -32.13 23.95
CA CYS A 299 -0.51 -31.69 22.86
C CYS A 299 -0.18 -32.31 21.49
N GLY A 300 0.83 -33.20 21.41
CA GLY A 300 1.29 -33.75 20.14
C GLY A 300 1.94 -32.70 19.23
N ALA A 301 2.54 -31.65 19.81
CA ALA A 301 3.17 -30.59 19.05
C ALA A 301 4.49 -31.04 18.42
N LYS A 302 4.76 -30.56 17.21
CA LYS A 302 6.06 -30.70 16.55
C LYS A 302 6.96 -29.54 16.94
N VAL A 303 7.97 -29.80 17.77
CA VAL A 303 9.00 -28.81 18.09
C VAL A 303 9.90 -28.58 16.87
N ILE A 304 10.03 -27.33 16.45
CA ILE A 304 10.81 -26.93 15.27
C ILE A 304 12.25 -26.57 15.67
N PHE A 305 12.39 -25.87 16.79
CA PHE A 305 13.65 -25.68 17.52
C PHE A 305 13.36 -25.45 18.99
N HIS A 306 14.35 -25.77 19.82
CA HIS A 306 14.35 -25.49 21.25
C HIS A 306 15.80 -25.20 21.67
N GLY A 307 16.08 -23.96 22.04
CA GLY A 307 17.41 -23.47 22.35
C GLY A 307 18.14 -22.93 21.12
N LEU A 308 18.62 -21.69 21.19
CA LEU A 308 19.41 -21.04 20.15
C LEU A 308 20.76 -20.58 20.69
N ASN A 309 21.79 -20.62 19.83
CA ASN A 309 23.12 -20.11 20.14
C ASN A 309 23.15 -18.58 20.03
N ILE A 310 22.46 -17.91 20.96
CA ILE A 310 22.37 -16.45 21.09
C ILE A 310 22.59 -16.04 22.55
N ARG A 311 22.99 -14.78 22.75
CA ARG A 311 23.17 -14.19 24.08
C ARG A 311 22.73 -12.71 24.08
N PRO A 312 21.84 -12.30 25.01
CA PRO A 312 21.00 -13.13 25.90
C PRO A 312 19.94 -13.94 25.12
N GLY A 313 19.14 -14.78 25.81
CA GLY A 313 17.97 -15.45 25.23
C GLY A 313 18.22 -16.84 24.63
N HIS A 314 19.21 -17.59 25.12
CA HIS A 314 19.45 -18.96 24.66
C HIS A 314 18.21 -19.87 24.72
N PRO A 315 17.40 -19.88 25.80
CA PRO A 315 16.27 -20.80 25.88
C PRO A 315 15.05 -20.16 25.21
N VAL A 316 14.84 -20.45 23.93
CA VAL A 316 13.62 -20.10 23.20
C VAL A 316 13.09 -21.33 22.49
N LEU A 317 11.78 -21.44 22.35
CA LEU A 317 11.14 -22.59 21.73
C LEU A 317 10.09 -22.13 20.72
N PHE A 318 10.04 -22.86 19.59
CA PHE A 318 8.96 -22.73 18.62
C PHE A 318 8.44 -24.12 18.26
N ALA A 319 7.11 -24.27 18.34
CA ALA A 319 6.44 -25.51 18.03
C ALA A 319 5.16 -25.29 17.24
N LEU A 320 4.70 -26.37 16.60
CA LEU A 320 3.46 -26.43 15.85
C LEU A 320 2.55 -27.50 16.48
N ILE A 321 1.45 -27.10 17.10
CA ILE A 321 0.45 -28.01 17.65
C ILE A 321 -0.38 -28.58 16.49
N ASN A 322 -0.53 -29.90 16.44
CA ASN A 322 -1.36 -30.54 15.42
C ASN A 322 -2.82 -30.55 15.87
N LEU A 323 -3.69 -29.87 15.14
CA LEU A 323 -5.12 -29.78 15.42
C LEU A 323 -5.97 -30.80 14.64
N GLY A 324 -5.33 -31.71 13.89
CA GLY A 324 -5.99 -32.60 12.94
C GLY A 324 -6.24 -31.94 11.58
N ASN A 325 -6.64 -32.74 10.58
CA ASN A 325 -6.88 -32.29 9.20
C ASN A 325 -5.75 -31.45 8.57
N SER A 326 -4.49 -31.76 8.92
CA SER A 326 -3.30 -31.00 8.50
C SER A 326 -3.28 -29.54 8.95
N SER A 327 -4.08 -29.16 9.95
CA SER A 327 -4.00 -27.85 10.59
C SER A 327 -2.91 -27.84 11.66
N LEU A 328 -2.01 -26.88 11.57
CA LEU A 328 -0.88 -26.71 12.49
C LEU A 328 -1.00 -25.33 13.11
N PHE A 329 -0.98 -25.28 14.44
CA PHE A 329 -1.13 -24.07 15.22
C PHE A 329 0.22 -23.65 15.82
N PRO A 330 0.75 -22.46 15.49
CA PRO A 330 2.03 -21.99 15.97
C PRO A 330 1.97 -21.52 17.43
N ILE A 331 2.96 -21.95 18.21
CA ILE A 331 3.20 -21.48 19.57
C ILE A 331 4.69 -21.18 19.79
N PHE A 332 4.94 -20.01 20.37
CA PHE A 332 6.26 -19.52 20.72
C PHE A 332 6.41 -19.42 22.23
N ASP A 333 7.60 -19.70 22.70
CA ASP A 333 7.98 -19.55 24.09
C ASP A 333 9.32 -18.82 24.20
N ASN A 334 9.36 -17.79 25.03
CA ASN A 334 10.48 -16.85 25.20
C ASN A 334 10.86 -16.60 26.66
#